data_AF-A0A7L1M9Q1-F1
#
_entry.id   AF-A0A7L1M9Q1-F1
#
_cell.length_a   1.000
_cell.length_b   1.000
_cell.length_c   1.000
_cell.angle_alpha   90.00
_cell.angle_beta   90.00
_cell.angle_gamma   90.00
#
_symmetry.space_group_name_H-M   'P 1'
#
loop_
_entity.id
_entity.type
_entity.pdbx_description
1 polymer ?
#
loop_
_entity_poly.entity_id
_entity_poly.type
_entity_poly.pdbx_seq_one_letter_code
_entity_poly.pdbx_strand_id
1 'polypeptide(L)' 'APRVTFEDVAVHFSAEEWAELAPWQRALHREVMCDNYRLVASLGEGTGPRGCHGAGDTLSVGL' A
#
# COMPACT_ATOMS: atom_id res chain seq x y z
N ALA A 1 -8.37 -19.06 1.31
CA ALA A 1 -7.22 -18.73 0.45
C ALA A 1 -6.21 -17.94 1.27
N PRO A 2 -4.90 -18.05 1.02
CA PRO A 2 -3.92 -17.18 1.67
C PRO A 2 -4.25 -15.71 1.33
N ARG A 3 -4.05 -14.83 2.32
CA ARG A 3 -4.31 -13.39 2.20
C ARG A 3 -2.99 -12.72 1.84
N VAL A 4 -2.98 -11.98 0.73
CA VAL A 4 -1.84 -11.13 0.35
C VAL A 4 -1.78 -9.95 1.31
N THR A 5 -0.61 -9.71 1.90
CA THR A 5 -0.35 -8.52 2.71
C THR A 5 0.61 -7.58 2.00
N PHE A 6 0.83 -6.39 2.57
CA PHE A 6 1.68 -5.40 1.93
C PHE A 6 3.14 -5.85 1.94
N GLU A 7 3.53 -6.57 2.99
CA GLU A 7 4.86 -7.16 3.15
C GLU A 7 5.20 -8.15 2.03
N ASP A 8 4.20 -8.81 1.44
CA ASP A 8 4.40 -9.73 0.32
C ASP A 8 4.81 -9.00 -0.99
N VAL A 9 4.54 -7.70 -1.09
CA VAL A 9 4.77 -6.90 -2.31
C VAL A 9 5.69 -5.69 -2.09
N ALA A 10 6.09 -5.44 -0.85
CA ALA A 10 6.97 -4.34 -0.51
C ALA A 10 8.43 -4.69 -0.85
N VAL A 11 9.14 -3.74 -1.44
CA VAL A 11 10.59 -3.81 -1.64
C VAL A 11 11.24 -2.90 -0.62
N HIS A 12 12.14 -3.46 0.18
CA HIS A 12 12.85 -2.75 1.23
C HIS A 12 14.31 -2.51 0.82
N PHE A 13 14.82 -1.34 1.22
CA PHE A 13 16.22 -0.98 1.10
C PHE A 13 16.79 -0.76 2.51
N SER A 14 18.06 -1.11 2.72
CA SER A 14 18.79 -0.61 3.88
C SER A 14 18.99 0.91 3.81
N ALA A 15 19.48 1.52 4.89
CA ALA A 15 19.79 2.94 4.90
C ALA A 15 20.91 3.28 3.89
N GLU A 16 21.92 2.42 3.79
CA GLU A 16 23.04 2.54 2.85
C GLU A 16 22.54 2.41 1.40
N GLU A 17 21.76 1.37 1.09
CA GLU A 17 21.20 1.17 -0.25
C GLU A 17 20.28 2.33 -0.66
N TRP A 18 19.47 2.85 0.26
CA TRP A 18 18.60 4.00 0.03
C TRP A 18 19.38 5.30 -0.25
N ALA A 19 20.55 5.46 0.37
CA ALA A 19 21.42 6.62 0.15
C ALA A 19 22.06 6.59 -1.25
N GLU A 20 22.35 5.40 -1.78
CA GLU A 20 22.91 5.21 -3.12
C GLU A 20 21.92 5.47 -4.26
N LEU A 21 20.61 5.45 -3.98
CA LEU A 21 19.59 5.73 -5.00
C LEU A 21 19.63 7.19 -5.48
N ALA A 22 19.48 7.36 -6.79
CA ALA A 22 19.26 8.68 -7.36
C ALA A 22 17.91 9.26 -6.86
N PRO A 23 17.77 10.61 -6.80
CA PRO A 23 16.53 11.23 -6.33
C PRO A 23 15.25 10.73 -7.01
N TRP A 24 15.30 10.47 -8.32
CA TRP A 24 14.16 9.96 -9.07
C TRP A 24 13.81 8.50 -8.73
N GLN A 25 14.79 7.67 -8.36
CA GLN A 25 14.54 6.29 -7.94
C GLN A 25 13.83 6.25 -6.59
N ARG A 26 14.22 7.12 -5.65
CA ARG A 26 13.53 7.28 -4.37
C ARG A 26 12.10 7.78 -4.54
N ALA A 27 11.88 8.73 -5.47
CA ALA A 27 10.55 9.22 -5.79
C ALA A 27 9.67 8.10 -6.36
N LEU A 28 10.19 7.35 -7.35
CA LEU A 28 9.50 6.23 -7.96
C LEU A 28 9.19 5.11 -6.95
N HIS A 29 10.13 4.77 -6.07
CA HIS A 29 9.92 3.76 -5.03
C HIS A 29 8.76 4.15 -4.12
N ARG A 30 8.70 5.41 -3.66
CA ARG A 30 7.60 5.91 -2.83
C ARG A 30 6.26 5.82 -3.57
N GLU A 31 6.22 6.25 -4.83
CA GLU A 31 5.01 6.19 -5.66
C GLU A 31 4.50 4.75 -5.81
N VAL A 32 5.37 3.83 -6.23
CA VAL A 32 5.04 2.42 -6.42
C VAL A 32 4.60 1.77 -5.11
N MET A 33 5.29 2.04 -4.00
CA MET A 33 4.92 1.47 -2.70
C MET A 33 3.60 2.03 -2.18
N CYS A 34 3.29 3.31 -2.43
CA CYS A 34 1.98 3.88 -2.13
C CYS A 34 0.86 3.19 -2.91
N ASP A 35 1.05 2.93 -4.20
CA ASP A 35 0.05 2.26 -5.03
C ASP A 35 -0.12 0.78 -4.66
N ASN A 36 0.98 0.08 -4.37
CA ASN A 36 0.95 -1.28 -3.85
C ASN A 36 0.14 -1.37 -2.54
N TYR A 37 0.34 -0.42 -1.61
CA TYR A 37 -0.40 -0.38 -0.35
C TYR A 37 -1.90 -0.22 -0.59
N ARG A 38 -2.30 0.72 -1.46
CA ARG A 38 -3.71 0.95 -1.82
C ARG A 38 -4.34 -0.30 -2.45
N LEU A 39 -3.61 -0.96 -3.35
CA LEU A 39 -4.08 -2.18 -4.00
C LEU A 39 -4.31 -3.29 -2.97
N VAL A 40 -3.33 -3.59 -2.12
CA VAL A 40 -3.47 -4.63 -1.09
C VAL A 40 -4.58 -4.30 -0.09
N ALA A 41 -4.72 -3.04 0.33
CA ALA A 41 -5.80 -2.61 1.19
C ALA A 41 -7.18 -2.88 0.54
N SER A 42 -7.33 -2.60 -0.76
CA SER A 42 -8.57 -2.85 -1.50
C SER A 42 -8.92 -4.35 -1.63
N LEU A 43 -7.90 -5.23 -1.69
CA LEU A 43 -8.12 -6.68 -1.68
C LEU A 43 -8.62 -7.18 -0.33
N GLY A 44 -8.35 -6.43 0.75
CA GLY A 44 -8.85 -6.70 2.11
C GLY A 44 -10.35 -6.42 2.30
N GLU A 45 -11.00 -5.70 1.38
CA GLU A 45 -12.43 -5.35 1.46
C GLU A 45 -13.34 -6.32 0.68
N GLY A 46 -12.78 -7.37 0.09
CA GLY A 46 -13.49 -8.29 -0.80
C GLY A 46 -14.30 -9.43 -0.17
N THR A 47 -14.38 -9.54 1.16
CA THR A 47 -15.08 -10.68 1.80
C THR A 47 -16.03 -10.27 2.92
N GLY A 48 -17.09 -9.55 2.55
CA GLY A 48 -18.35 -9.54 3.30
C GLY A 48 -19.50 -9.84 2.34
N PRO A 49 -20.53 -10.61 2.74
CA PRO A 49 -21.74 -10.71 1.92
C PRO A 49 -22.26 -9.28 1.72
N ARG A 50 -22.56 -8.92 0.46
CA ARG A 50 -23.06 -7.58 0.12
C ARG A 50 -24.33 -7.29 0.92
N GLY A 51 -24.16 -6.63 2.07
CA GLY A 51 -25.21 -5.94 2.78
C GLY A 51 -25.14 -4.48 2.33
N CYS A 52 -26.09 -4.08 1.49
CA CYS A 52 -26.43 -2.66 1.38
C CYS A 52 -26.70 -2.09 2.78
N HIS A 53 -26.16 -0.91 3.10
CA HIS A 53 -26.76 0.21 3.85
C HIS A 53 -25.66 1.17 4.36
N GLY A 54 -25.69 2.42 3.90
CA GLY A 54 -25.46 3.60 4.74
C GLY A 54 -24.02 4.09 5.00
N ALA A 55 -23.73 5.25 4.43
CA ALA A 55 -23.10 6.44 5.03
C ALA A 55 -21.75 6.35 5.79
N GLY A 56 -20.86 7.26 5.39
CA GLY A 56 -20.02 8.00 6.33
C GLY A 56 -18.62 7.46 6.58
N ASP A 57 -17.64 8.30 6.23
CA ASP A 57 -16.42 8.56 7.00
C ASP A 57 -15.40 7.43 7.16
N THR A 58 -14.28 7.50 6.42
CA THR A 58 -12.97 7.28 7.06
C THR A 58 -11.89 8.13 6.41
N LEU A 59 -11.16 8.81 7.28
CA LEU A 59 -10.23 9.91 7.07
C LEU A 59 -8.87 9.44 6.54
N SER A 60 -8.29 10.32 5.71
CA SER A 60 -6.87 10.65 5.56
C SER A 60 -5.83 9.61 6.00
N VAL A 61 -5.19 9.00 5.02
CA VAL A 61 -3.86 8.40 5.23
C VAL A 61 -2.84 9.54 5.21
N GLY A 62 -2.41 9.98 6.40
CA GLY A 62 -1.31 10.92 6.56
C GLY A 62 0.01 10.29 6.17
N LEU A 63 0.83 11.06 5.44
CA LEU A 63 2.23 10.80 5.13
C LEU A 63 3.10 11.76 5.95
#